data_AF-A0A7C3RX36-F1
#
_entry.id   AF-A0A7C3RX36-F1
#
_cell.length_a   1.000
_cell.length_b   1.000
_cell.length_c   1.000
_cell.angle_alpha   90.00
_cell.angle_beta   90.00
_cell.angle_gamma   90.00
#
_symmetry.space_group_name_H-M   'P 1'
#
loop_
_entity.id
_entity.type
_entity.pdbx_description
1 polymer ?
#
loop_
_entity_poly.entity_id
_entity_poly.type
_entity_poly.pdbx_seq_one_letter_code
_entity_poly.pdbx_strand_id
1 'polypeptide(L)'
;MNVVVTRRAMLALLQIALTLVLVAQTPAYAKVTEEEKKLGQEAAEQIAKQYKFVTDPKLVERVQRVGKAVAAAALQDEPDLDFTFTIVDDNDVNAFSLPGGRIYVNKGLLDKVQSDDELAGVLAHECAHAARHHVMSLIKESEKLSLPRLAAVLVVIATQNQAAADTAQVFDWIAQAKVSGYSVKLEMEADRVGLEYLMKTPYNPVGELTFMERLADEEYWRPQIDWGIYRTHPLSEERAQALIKELKANGIPIDRRHVLPSRQVQVRDVQIQGTQAAELVMAGRQLAVLGGDGAVTARDRAVAVAKVINAALDNNPRPTDVMDSRNAPTVTILGQPVFTATAADAAVNGKSPQEVAASLSKALRVALFAEQLKSPIVRE
;
A
#
# COMPACT_ATOMS: atom_id res chain seq x y z
N MET A 1 -29.69 -14.67 -64.49
CA MET A 1 -30.42 -13.66 -63.70
C MET A 1 -29.40 -12.99 -62.79
N ASN A 2 -28.84 -11.86 -63.22
CA ASN A 2 -27.72 -11.20 -62.54
C ASN A 2 -28.26 -10.32 -61.41
N VAL A 3 -27.90 -10.66 -60.16
CA VAL A 3 -28.24 -9.85 -58.99
C VAL A 3 -27.27 -8.68 -58.93
N VAL A 4 -27.73 -7.51 -59.34
CA VAL A 4 -27.03 -6.23 -59.14
C VAL A 4 -27.18 -5.83 -57.68
N VAL A 5 -26.25 -6.27 -56.83
CA VAL A 5 -26.12 -5.71 -55.47
C VAL A 5 -25.55 -4.30 -55.63
N THR A 6 -26.37 -3.29 -55.38
CA THR A 6 -25.96 -1.89 -55.54
C THR A 6 -24.91 -1.52 -54.49
N ARG A 7 -23.87 -0.78 -54.88
CA ARG A 7 -22.76 -0.32 -53.99
C ARG A 7 -23.24 0.33 -52.68
N ARG A 8 -24.46 0.87 -52.64
CA ARG A 8 -25.09 1.45 -51.44
C ARG A 8 -25.48 0.41 -50.38
N ALA A 9 -25.91 -0.79 -50.79
CA ALA A 9 -26.22 -1.88 -49.86
C ALA A 9 -24.94 -2.48 -49.23
N MET A 10 -23.84 -2.51 -50.00
CA MET A 10 -22.55 -3.00 -49.54
C MET A 10 -21.88 -2.06 -48.51
N LEU A 11 -22.03 -0.74 -48.68
CA LEU A 11 -21.55 0.28 -47.73
C LEU A 11 -22.36 0.29 -46.42
N ALA A 12 -23.68 0.08 -46.48
CA ALA A 12 -24.53 -0.01 -45.29
C ALA A 12 -24.23 -1.27 -44.45
N LEU A 13 -23.97 -2.41 -45.09
CA LEU A 13 -23.55 -3.65 -44.41
C LEU A 13 -22.14 -3.52 -43.81
N LEU A 14 -21.23 -2.80 -44.47
CA LEU A 14 -19.89 -2.53 -43.94
C LEU A 14 -19.94 -1.57 -42.73
N GLN A 15 -20.83 -0.58 -42.74
CA GLN A 15 -21.04 0.31 -41.59
C GLN A 15 -21.67 -0.40 -40.40
N ILE A 16 -22.64 -1.31 -40.61
CA ILE A 16 -23.23 -2.12 -39.53
C ILE A 16 -22.19 -3.08 -38.94
N ALA A 17 -21.36 -3.71 -39.78
CA ALA A 17 -20.24 -4.54 -39.33
C ALA A 17 -19.18 -3.72 -38.57
N LEU A 18 -18.90 -2.48 -38.98
CA LEU A 18 -17.95 -1.60 -38.31
C LEU A 18 -18.50 -1.05 -36.97
N THR A 19 -19.80 -0.80 -36.84
CA THR A 19 -20.42 -0.45 -35.54
C THR A 19 -20.51 -1.64 -34.58
N LEU A 20 -20.61 -2.88 -35.09
CA LEU A 20 -20.55 -4.09 -34.26
C LEU A 20 -19.14 -4.43 -33.76
N VAL A 21 -18.11 -3.97 -34.48
CA VAL A 21 -16.69 -4.09 -34.05
C VAL A 21 -16.27 -2.94 -33.12
N LEU A 22 -17.03 -1.84 -33.05
CA LEU A 22 -16.77 -0.71 -32.16
C LEU A 22 -17.56 -0.72 -30.84
N VAL A 23 -18.37 -1.75 -30.58
CA VAL A 23 -18.63 -2.10 -29.18
C VAL A 23 -17.32 -2.68 -28.70
N ALA A 24 -16.53 -1.85 -28.01
CA ALA A 24 -15.40 -2.33 -27.22
C ALA A 24 -15.92 -3.55 -26.47
N GLN A 25 -15.41 -4.74 -26.83
CA GLN A 25 -15.59 -5.91 -26.00
C GLN A 25 -14.90 -5.54 -24.70
N THR A 26 -15.66 -4.96 -23.77
CA THR A 26 -15.33 -5.07 -22.35
C THR A 26 -15.10 -6.55 -22.17
N PRO A 27 -13.88 -7.01 -21.85
CA PRO A 27 -13.65 -8.43 -21.61
C PRO A 27 -14.75 -8.88 -20.65
N ALA A 28 -15.61 -9.80 -21.13
CA ALA A 28 -16.64 -10.37 -20.30
C ALA A 28 -15.87 -11.18 -19.27
N TYR A 29 -15.72 -10.61 -18.08
CA TYR A 29 -14.99 -11.25 -17.00
C TYR A 29 -15.76 -12.51 -16.59
N ALA A 30 -14.98 -13.52 -16.17
CA ALA A 30 -15.50 -14.87 -16.02
C ALA A 30 -16.39 -14.92 -14.78
N LYS A 31 -17.71 -15.02 -14.96
CA LYS A 31 -18.66 -15.08 -13.84
C LYS A 31 -18.22 -16.07 -12.76
N VAL A 32 -18.37 -15.65 -11.50
CA VAL A 32 -18.18 -16.48 -10.31
C VAL A 32 -18.93 -17.81 -10.47
N THR A 33 -18.21 -18.92 -10.32
CA THR A 33 -18.81 -20.26 -10.46
C THR A 33 -19.26 -20.82 -9.10
N GLU A 34 -20.23 -21.74 -9.12
CA GLU A 34 -20.64 -22.45 -7.89
C GLU A 34 -19.50 -23.30 -7.30
N GLU A 35 -18.60 -23.80 -8.14
CA GLU A 35 -17.37 -24.48 -7.71
C GLU A 35 -16.45 -23.55 -6.94
N GLU A 36 -16.26 -22.32 -7.45
CA GLU A 36 -15.44 -21.29 -6.81
C GLU A 36 -15.99 -20.92 -5.42
N LYS A 37 -17.31 -20.69 -5.32
CA LYS A 37 -17.97 -20.41 -4.04
C LYS A 37 -17.78 -21.55 -3.04
N LYS A 38 -17.95 -22.79 -3.50
CA LYS A 38 -17.78 -23.98 -2.66
C LYS A 38 -16.34 -24.13 -2.18
N LEU A 39 -15.36 -23.93 -3.06
CA LEU A 39 -13.94 -23.96 -2.71
C LEU A 39 -13.60 -22.91 -1.67
N GLY A 40 -14.09 -21.68 -1.85
CA GLY A 40 -13.92 -20.60 -0.88
C GLY A 40 -14.52 -20.92 0.48
N GLN A 41 -15.70 -21.53 0.53
CA GLN A 41 -16.34 -21.98 1.77
C GLN A 41 -15.52 -23.08 2.47
N GLU A 42 -15.05 -24.10 1.74
CA GLU A 42 -14.22 -25.17 2.31
C GLU A 42 -12.89 -24.61 2.87
N ALA A 43 -12.26 -23.66 2.17
CA ALA A 43 -11.05 -23.00 2.65
C ALA A 43 -11.32 -22.13 3.89
N ALA A 44 -12.43 -21.38 3.91
CA ALA A 44 -12.83 -20.56 5.05
C ALA A 44 -13.07 -21.40 6.33
N GLU A 45 -13.67 -22.59 6.18
CA GLU A 45 -13.85 -23.54 7.29
C GLU A 45 -12.53 -24.07 7.84
N GLN A 46 -11.51 -24.23 6.99
CA GLN A 46 -10.17 -24.60 7.43
C GLN A 46 -9.47 -23.46 8.17
N ILE A 47 -9.57 -22.22 7.68
CA ILE A 47 -9.06 -21.04 8.39
C ILE A 47 -9.68 -20.94 9.80
N ALA A 48 -11.01 -21.09 9.91
CA ALA A 48 -11.72 -21.01 11.18
C ALA A 48 -11.33 -22.12 12.19
N LYS A 49 -10.78 -23.25 11.72
CA LYS A 49 -10.25 -24.31 12.59
C LYS A 49 -8.85 -23.99 13.12
N GLN A 50 -8.07 -23.22 12.37
CA GLN A 50 -6.67 -22.94 12.66
C GLN A 50 -6.49 -21.63 13.43
N TYR A 51 -7.32 -20.63 13.15
CA TYR A 51 -7.16 -19.29 13.67
C TYR A 51 -8.37 -18.82 14.49
N LYS A 52 -8.08 -17.94 15.45
CA LYS A 52 -9.10 -17.16 16.14
C LYS A 52 -9.39 -15.89 15.35
N PHE A 53 -10.62 -15.40 15.45
CA PHE A 53 -11.01 -14.14 14.84
C PHE A 53 -11.11 -13.02 15.87
N VAL A 54 -10.67 -11.83 15.49
CA VAL A 54 -10.80 -10.63 16.31
C VAL A 54 -12.24 -10.15 16.25
N THR A 55 -12.84 -9.93 17.42
CA THR A 55 -14.24 -9.50 17.57
C THR A 55 -14.39 -8.11 18.19
N ASP A 56 -13.27 -7.39 18.36
CA ASP A 56 -13.29 -6.00 18.85
C ASP A 56 -14.18 -5.13 17.92
N PRO A 57 -15.26 -4.53 18.44
CA PRO A 57 -16.22 -3.80 17.62
C PRO A 57 -15.61 -2.62 16.84
N LYS A 58 -14.57 -1.97 17.37
CA LYS A 58 -13.92 -0.83 16.72
C LYS A 58 -13.06 -1.29 15.54
N LEU A 59 -12.30 -2.37 15.73
CA LEU A 59 -11.49 -2.93 14.64
C LEU A 59 -12.37 -3.51 13.54
N VAL A 60 -13.42 -4.25 13.91
CA VAL A 60 -14.39 -4.82 12.96
C VAL A 60 -15.11 -3.70 12.20
N GLU A 61 -15.61 -2.67 12.88
CA GLU A 61 -16.28 -1.53 12.21
C GLU A 61 -15.34 -0.84 11.23
N ARG A 62 -14.09 -0.57 11.62
CA ARG A 62 -13.09 0.07 10.77
C ARG A 62 -12.86 -0.73 9.48
N VAL A 63 -12.56 -2.02 9.61
CA VAL A 63 -12.29 -2.90 8.45
C VAL A 63 -13.54 -3.05 7.58
N GLN A 64 -14.72 -3.21 8.17
CA GLN A 64 -15.97 -3.34 7.43
C GLN A 64 -16.34 -2.06 6.69
N ARG A 65 -16.15 -0.88 7.29
CA ARG A 65 -16.42 0.41 6.66
C ARG A 65 -15.53 0.62 5.44
N VAL A 66 -14.23 0.40 5.58
CA VAL A 66 -13.27 0.55 4.48
C VAL A 66 -13.51 -0.51 3.40
N GLY A 67 -13.58 -1.79 3.80
CA GLY A 67 -13.79 -2.92 2.91
C GLY A 67 -15.07 -2.81 2.09
N LYS A 68 -16.20 -2.38 2.70
CA LYS A 68 -17.47 -2.21 1.96
C LYS A 68 -17.40 -1.12 0.89
N ALA A 69 -16.69 -0.02 1.14
CA ALA A 69 -16.54 1.03 0.14
C ALA A 69 -15.77 0.52 -1.08
N VAL A 70 -14.69 -0.23 -0.86
CA VAL A 70 -13.88 -0.85 -1.91
C VAL A 70 -14.66 -1.97 -2.62
N ALA A 71 -15.33 -2.84 -1.88
CA ALA A 71 -16.15 -3.92 -2.44
C ALA A 71 -17.26 -3.36 -3.34
N ALA A 72 -17.90 -2.25 -2.98
CA ALA A 72 -18.91 -1.62 -3.82
C ALA A 72 -18.35 -1.16 -5.19
N ALA A 73 -17.07 -0.78 -5.25
CA ALA A 73 -16.39 -0.48 -6.50
C ALA A 73 -16.05 -1.76 -7.29
N ALA A 74 -15.58 -2.81 -6.61
CA ALA A 74 -15.27 -4.10 -7.21
C ALA A 74 -16.51 -4.84 -7.75
N LEU A 75 -17.66 -4.73 -7.09
CA LEU A 75 -18.93 -5.33 -7.53
C LEU A 75 -19.50 -4.73 -8.82
N GLN A 76 -18.99 -3.57 -9.25
CA GLN A 76 -19.32 -3.04 -10.59
C GLN A 76 -18.62 -3.84 -11.69
N ASP A 77 -17.50 -4.50 -11.35
CA ASP A 77 -16.69 -5.33 -12.24
C ASP A 77 -17.18 -6.79 -12.19
N GLU A 78 -17.39 -7.32 -10.98
CA GLU A 78 -17.89 -8.69 -10.73
C GLU A 78 -19.11 -8.69 -9.79
N PRO A 79 -20.33 -8.53 -10.31
CA PRO A 79 -21.55 -8.40 -9.50
C PRO A 79 -21.95 -9.66 -8.72
N ASP A 80 -21.43 -10.83 -9.12
CA ASP A 80 -21.82 -12.13 -8.56
C ASP A 80 -20.98 -12.54 -7.33
N LEU A 81 -20.00 -11.72 -6.92
CA LEU A 81 -19.17 -11.93 -5.72
C LEU A 81 -19.91 -11.53 -4.44
N ASP A 82 -19.61 -12.22 -3.34
CA ASP A 82 -20.09 -11.86 -2.00
C ASP A 82 -18.90 -11.49 -1.11
N PHE A 83 -18.59 -10.19 -1.07
CA PHE A 83 -17.44 -9.71 -0.33
C PHE A 83 -17.66 -9.75 1.19
N THR A 84 -16.84 -10.53 1.88
CA THR A 84 -16.81 -10.56 3.36
C THR A 84 -15.41 -10.18 3.85
N PHE A 85 -15.33 -9.47 4.98
CA PHE A 85 -14.07 -9.04 5.58
C PHE A 85 -13.95 -9.56 7.00
N THR A 86 -12.96 -10.42 7.25
CA THR A 86 -12.75 -11.06 8.57
C THR A 86 -11.36 -10.74 9.11
N ILE A 87 -11.27 -10.36 10.38
CA ILE A 87 -9.99 -10.08 11.02
C ILE A 87 -9.48 -11.34 11.72
N VAL A 88 -8.28 -11.78 11.37
CA VAL A 88 -7.59 -12.92 11.96
C VAL A 88 -6.70 -12.43 13.11
N ASP A 89 -6.77 -13.09 14.26
CA ASP A 89 -5.91 -12.80 15.42
C ASP A 89 -4.52 -13.39 15.21
N ASP A 90 -3.78 -12.76 14.30
CA ASP A 90 -2.42 -13.07 13.90
C ASP A 90 -1.60 -11.77 13.84
N ASN A 91 -0.36 -11.80 14.33
CA ASN A 91 0.52 -10.65 14.40
C ASN A 91 1.33 -10.43 13.11
N ASP A 92 1.23 -11.35 12.15
CA ASP A 92 1.87 -11.19 10.85
C ASP A 92 1.21 -10.05 10.05
N VAL A 93 2.03 -9.32 9.28
CA VAL A 93 1.56 -8.25 8.39
C VAL A 93 1.08 -8.88 7.09
N ASN A 94 -0.19 -9.28 7.05
CA ASN A 94 -0.77 -9.96 5.90
C ASN A 94 -2.26 -9.64 5.71
N ALA A 95 -2.72 -9.72 4.47
CA ALA A 95 -4.12 -9.87 4.08
C ALA A 95 -4.18 -10.83 2.90
N PHE A 96 -5.32 -11.47 2.70
CA PHE A 96 -5.49 -12.39 1.57
C PHE A 96 -6.96 -12.54 1.19
N SER A 97 -7.18 -12.85 -0.09
CA SER A 97 -8.46 -13.21 -0.65
C SER A 97 -8.58 -14.72 -0.84
N LEU A 98 -9.71 -15.29 -0.46
CA LEU A 98 -10.12 -16.63 -0.85
C LEU A 98 -11.15 -16.54 -2.00
N PRO A 99 -11.27 -17.60 -2.82
CA PRO A 99 -12.30 -17.71 -3.85
C PRO A 99 -13.70 -17.32 -3.34
N GLY A 100 -14.49 -16.67 -4.20
CA GLY A 100 -15.84 -16.23 -3.86
C GLY A 100 -15.95 -14.96 -3.02
N GLY A 101 -14.87 -14.17 -2.87
CA GLY A 101 -14.92 -12.82 -2.29
C GLY A 101 -14.62 -12.72 -0.80
N ARG A 102 -14.02 -13.75 -0.19
CA ARG A 102 -13.74 -13.74 1.25
C ARG A 102 -12.37 -13.16 1.53
N ILE A 103 -12.32 -11.96 2.08
CA ILE A 103 -11.11 -11.24 2.43
C ILE A 103 -10.79 -11.44 3.91
N TYR A 104 -9.56 -11.83 4.21
CA TYR A 104 -9.03 -11.96 5.56
C TYR A 104 -7.91 -10.95 5.78
N VAL A 105 -7.89 -10.37 6.97
CA VAL A 105 -6.96 -9.30 7.35
C VAL A 105 -6.33 -9.70 8.67
N ASN A 106 -5.02 -9.83 8.73
CA ASN A 106 -4.35 -10.12 10.00
C ASN A 106 -4.33 -8.86 10.88
N LYS A 107 -4.44 -9.06 12.19
CA LYS A 107 -4.34 -7.96 13.16
C LYS A 107 -3.00 -7.21 13.06
N GLY A 108 -1.90 -7.91 12.79
CA GLY A 108 -0.58 -7.30 12.57
C GLY A 108 -0.55 -6.30 11.41
N LEU A 109 -1.32 -6.53 10.35
CA LEU A 109 -1.48 -5.56 9.26
C LEU A 109 -2.20 -4.29 9.73
N LEU A 110 -3.23 -4.42 10.57
CA LEU A 110 -3.98 -3.27 11.11
C LEU A 110 -3.12 -2.39 12.02
N ASP A 111 -2.14 -2.98 12.71
CA ASP A 111 -1.13 -2.26 13.50
C ASP A 111 -0.08 -1.57 12.61
N LYS A 112 0.11 -2.05 11.37
CA LYS A 112 1.09 -1.55 10.41
C LYS A 112 0.58 -0.38 9.57
N VAL A 113 -0.66 -0.44 9.09
CA VAL A 113 -1.24 0.64 8.26
C VAL A 113 -1.31 1.95 9.06
N GLN A 114 -0.97 3.07 8.43
CA GLN A 114 -0.89 4.37 9.10
C GLN A 114 -2.13 5.25 8.92
N SER A 115 -3.01 4.88 7.99
CA SER A 115 -4.27 5.55 7.74
C SER A 115 -5.29 4.57 7.18
N ASP A 116 -6.54 5.00 7.09
CA ASP A 116 -7.58 4.23 6.41
C ASP A 116 -7.37 4.22 4.89
N ASP A 117 -6.63 5.19 4.32
CA ASP A 117 -6.27 5.18 2.89
C ASP A 117 -5.32 4.02 2.56
N GLU A 118 -4.34 3.72 3.43
CA GLU A 118 -3.48 2.55 3.25
C GLU A 118 -4.23 1.24 3.44
N LEU A 119 -5.12 1.17 4.44
CA LEU A 119 -5.98 0.01 4.62
C LEU A 119 -6.88 -0.19 3.39
N ALA A 120 -7.43 0.88 2.83
CA ALA A 120 -8.20 0.83 1.59
C ALA A 120 -7.35 0.30 0.44
N GLY A 121 -6.11 0.76 0.31
CA GLY A 121 -5.16 0.29 -0.70
C GLY A 121 -4.95 -1.22 -0.66
N VAL A 122 -4.64 -1.76 0.53
CA VAL A 122 -4.46 -3.21 0.71
C VAL A 122 -5.75 -3.98 0.42
N LEU A 123 -6.90 -3.48 0.90
CA LEU A 123 -8.18 -4.15 0.64
C LEU A 123 -8.61 -4.07 -0.83
N ALA A 124 -8.24 -3.01 -1.55
CA ALA A 124 -8.51 -2.85 -2.97
C ALA A 124 -7.70 -3.83 -3.81
N HIS A 125 -6.43 -4.01 -3.48
CA HIS A 125 -5.57 -5.05 -4.04
C HIS A 125 -6.18 -6.46 -3.84
N GLU A 126 -6.62 -6.79 -2.62
CA GLU A 126 -7.25 -8.10 -2.36
C GLU A 126 -8.61 -8.27 -3.05
N CYS A 127 -9.42 -7.20 -3.11
CA CYS A 127 -10.68 -7.24 -3.86
C CYS A 127 -10.44 -7.43 -5.36
N ALA A 128 -9.36 -6.85 -5.90
CA ALA A 128 -8.93 -7.08 -7.27
C ALA A 128 -8.54 -8.55 -7.48
N HIS A 129 -7.74 -9.16 -6.61
CA HIS A 129 -7.44 -10.60 -6.72
C HIS A 129 -8.70 -11.47 -6.79
N ALA A 130 -9.71 -11.17 -5.98
CA ALA A 130 -10.99 -11.87 -5.99
C ALA A 130 -11.78 -11.61 -7.29
N ALA A 131 -11.97 -10.35 -7.67
CA ALA A 131 -12.73 -9.95 -8.87
C ALA A 131 -12.05 -10.38 -10.18
N ARG A 132 -10.73 -10.53 -10.20
CA ARG A 132 -9.98 -11.04 -11.34
C ARG A 132 -9.81 -12.56 -11.31
N HIS A 133 -10.38 -13.25 -10.31
CA HIS A 133 -10.29 -14.71 -10.13
C HIS A 133 -8.85 -15.23 -10.19
N HIS A 134 -7.88 -14.48 -9.66
CA HIS A 134 -6.46 -14.79 -9.75
C HIS A 134 -6.14 -16.16 -9.13
N VAL A 135 -6.74 -16.45 -7.97
CA VAL A 135 -6.58 -17.75 -7.29
C VAL A 135 -7.13 -18.90 -8.14
N MET A 136 -8.30 -18.73 -8.78
CA MET A 136 -8.88 -19.77 -9.63
C MET A 136 -8.06 -19.99 -10.90
N SER A 137 -7.46 -18.93 -11.44
CA SER A 137 -6.59 -19.02 -12.61
C SER A 137 -5.33 -19.83 -12.30
N LEU A 138 -4.72 -19.62 -11.12
CA LEU A 138 -3.59 -20.41 -10.63
C LEU A 138 -3.94 -21.89 -10.44
N ILE A 139 -5.14 -22.20 -9.94
CA ILE A 139 -5.59 -23.59 -9.75
C ILE A 139 -5.77 -24.32 -11.08
N LYS A 140 -6.41 -23.67 -12.07
CA LYS A 140 -6.68 -24.25 -13.40
C LYS A 140 -5.40 -24.64 -14.13
N GLU A 141 -4.30 -23.93 -13.89
CA GLU A 141 -2.99 -24.26 -14.46
C GLU A 141 -2.34 -25.52 -13.81
N SER A 142 -2.82 -25.96 -12.65
CA SER A 142 -2.18 -26.97 -11.80
C SER A 142 -2.88 -28.36 -11.80
N GLU A 143 -3.85 -28.63 -12.69
CA GLU A 143 -4.86 -29.67 -12.44
C GLU A 143 -4.39 -31.14 -12.29
N LYS A 144 -4.78 -31.75 -11.15
CA LYS A 144 -5.48 -33.05 -10.96
C LYS A 144 -5.83 -33.32 -9.47
N LEU A 145 -6.47 -32.38 -8.76
CA LEU A 145 -6.83 -32.54 -7.34
C LEU A 145 -8.32 -32.56 -7.04
N SER A 146 -8.69 -33.19 -5.91
CA SER A 146 -10.03 -33.08 -5.33
C SER A 146 -10.21 -31.76 -4.57
N LEU A 147 -11.47 -31.30 -4.47
CA LEU A 147 -11.83 -30.02 -3.84
C LEU A 147 -11.30 -29.83 -2.40
N PRO A 148 -11.37 -30.84 -1.49
CA PRO A 148 -10.83 -30.67 -0.14
C PRO A 148 -9.31 -30.49 -0.10
N ARG A 149 -8.59 -31.09 -1.07
CA ARG A 149 -7.14 -30.92 -1.20
C ARG A 149 -6.82 -29.52 -1.71
N LEU A 150 -7.56 -29.01 -2.70
CA LEU A 150 -7.44 -27.63 -3.18
C LEU A 150 -7.68 -26.62 -2.05
N ALA A 151 -8.71 -26.84 -1.22
CA ALA A 151 -8.97 -25.97 -0.07
C ALA A 151 -7.78 -25.93 0.92
N ALA A 152 -7.15 -27.08 1.19
CA ALA A 152 -5.96 -27.14 2.05
C ALA A 152 -4.74 -26.44 1.46
N VAL A 153 -4.53 -26.57 0.14
CA VAL A 153 -3.49 -25.83 -0.60
C VAL A 153 -3.68 -24.33 -0.43
N LEU A 154 -4.92 -23.84 -0.59
CA LEU A 154 -5.23 -22.41 -0.50
C LEU A 154 -4.92 -21.83 0.87
N VAL A 155 -5.22 -22.57 1.95
CA VAL A 155 -4.87 -22.13 3.31
C VAL A 155 -3.36 -21.96 3.46
N VAL A 156 -2.55 -22.89 2.96
CA VAL A 156 -1.08 -22.78 3.02
C VAL A 156 -0.58 -21.58 2.22
N ILE A 157 -1.11 -21.35 1.02
CA ILE A 157 -0.71 -20.19 0.19
C ILE A 157 -1.06 -18.88 0.89
N ALA A 158 -2.30 -18.77 1.36
CA ALA A 158 -2.84 -17.56 1.96
C ALA A 158 -2.16 -17.20 3.30
N THR A 159 -1.88 -18.22 4.13
CA THR A 159 -1.38 -18.02 5.49
C THR A 159 0.14 -18.17 5.60
N GLN A 160 0.79 -18.76 4.60
CA GLN A 160 2.20 -19.18 4.63
C GLN A 160 2.53 -20.15 5.78
N ASN A 161 1.52 -20.70 6.45
CA ASN A 161 1.69 -21.58 7.59
C ASN A 161 1.99 -23.01 7.10
N GLN A 162 3.25 -23.41 7.18
CA GLN A 162 3.69 -24.74 6.74
C GLN A 162 3.12 -25.89 7.60
N ALA A 163 2.66 -25.60 8.83
CA ALA A 163 2.01 -26.59 9.68
C ALA A 163 0.55 -26.86 9.28
N ALA A 164 -0.02 -26.08 8.34
CA ALA A 164 -1.40 -26.20 7.92
C ALA A 164 -1.67 -27.37 6.95
N ALA A 165 -0.65 -27.98 6.35
CA ALA A 165 -0.82 -29.16 5.50
C ALA A 165 0.40 -30.10 5.48
N ASP A 166 0.14 -31.41 5.54
CA ASP A 166 1.14 -32.50 5.41
C ASP A 166 1.44 -32.82 3.93
N THR A 167 1.66 -31.80 3.10
CA THR A 167 1.69 -31.97 1.64
C THR A 167 2.83 -31.21 0.99
N ALA A 168 4.00 -31.85 0.91
CA ALA A 168 5.14 -31.40 0.10
C ALA A 168 4.75 -30.99 -1.35
N GLN A 169 3.71 -31.63 -1.90
CA GLN A 169 3.15 -31.37 -3.22
C GLN A 169 2.55 -29.96 -3.41
N VAL A 170 2.12 -29.31 -2.31
CA VAL A 170 1.62 -27.92 -2.35
C VAL A 170 2.75 -26.94 -2.65
N PHE A 171 3.91 -27.16 -2.06
CA PHE A 171 5.08 -26.28 -2.23
C PHE A 171 5.66 -26.39 -3.64
N ASP A 172 5.61 -27.58 -4.26
CA ASP A 172 6.05 -27.77 -5.65
C ASP A 172 5.21 -26.95 -6.64
N TRP A 173 3.90 -26.78 -6.41
CA TRP A 173 3.05 -25.98 -7.30
C TRP A 173 3.22 -24.47 -7.10
N ILE A 174 3.34 -24.03 -5.85
CA ILE A 174 3.67 -22.64 -5.54
C ILE A 174 5.02 -22.27 -6.19
N ALA A 175 5.98 -23.18 -6.16
CA ALA A 175 7.27 -22.99 -6.83
C ALA A 175 7.13 -22.94 -8.37
N GLN A 176 6.30 -23.81 -8.98
CA GLN A 176 6.09 -23.84 -10.44
C GLN A 176 5.35 -22.59 -10.97
N ALA A 177 4.31 -22.11 -10.29
CA ALA A 177 3.59 -20.89 -10.67
C ALA A 177 4.46 -19.61 -10.57
N LYS A 178 5.54 -19.67 -9.78
CA LYS A 178 6.51 -18.57 -9.62
C LYS A 178 7.58 -18.55 -10.71
N VAL A 179 8.00 -19.72 -11.22
CA VAL A 179 9.00 -19.81 -12.31
C VAL A 179 8.45 -19.29 -13.65
N SER A 180 7.12 -19.29 -13.85
CA SER A 180 6.49 -18.83 -15.10
C SER A 180 6.37 -17.30 -15.25
N GLY A 181 6.71 -16.51 -14.21
CA GLY A 181 6.48 -15.06 -14.19
C GLY A 181 5.00 -14.66 -14.18
N TYR A 182 4.10 -15.64 -14.01
CA TYR A 182 2.66 -15.43 -14.00
C TYR A 182 2.20 -14.69 -12.75
N SER A 183 2.76 -15.02 -11.58
CA SER A 183 2.48 -14.32 -10.31
C SER A 183 2.69 -12.80 -10.38
N VAL A 184 3.84 -12.32 -10.88
CA VAL A 184 4.13 -10.88 -11.00
C VAL A 184 3.10 -10.16 -11.90
N LYS A 185 2.62 -10.82 -12.96
CA LYS A 185 1.60 -10.22 -13.83
C LYS A 185 0.26 -10.06 -13.11
N LEU A 186 -0.15 -11.07 -12.33
CA LEU A 186 -1.35 -11.01 -11.52
C LEU A 186 -1.25 -9.93 -10.44
N GLU A 187 -0.08 -9.77 -9.82
CA GLU A 187 0.19 -8.70 -8.84
C GLU A 187 0.07 -7.31 -9.47
N MET A 188 0.73 -7.08 -10.61
CA MET A 188 0.66 -5.81 -11.34
C MET A 188 -0.75 -5.50 -11.83
N GLU A 189 -1.51 -6.54 -12.22
CA GLU A 189 -2.92 -6.39 -12.56
C GLU A 189 -3.77 -6.05 -11.34
N ALA A 190 -3.55 -6.73 -10.21
CA ALA A 190 -4.25 -6.45 -8.96
C ALA A 190 -3.96 -5.03 -8.45
N ASP A 191 -2.72 -4.54 -8.56
CA ASP A 191 -2.35 -3.17 -8.22
C ASP A 191 -3.08 -2.15 -9.09
N ARG A 192 -3.07 -2.37 -10.41
CA ARG A 192 -3.71 -1.46 -11.36
C ARG A 192 -5.23 -1.42 -11.16
N VAL A 193 -5.86 -2.59 -11.00
CA VAL A 193 -7.31 -2.71 -10.80
C VAL A 193 -7.70 -2.24 -9.39
N GLY A 194 -6.89 -2.49 -8.38
CA GLY A 194 -7.03 -1.97 -7.03
C GLY A 194 -7.08 -0.44 -7.04
N LEU A 195 -6.16 0.20 -7.75
CA LEU A 195 -6.16 1.64 -7.95
C LEU A 195 -7.44 2.14 -8.64
N GLU A 196 -7.93 1.42 -9.65
CA GLU A 196 -9.22 1.72 -10.30
C GLU A 196 -10.41 1.64 -9.34
N TYR A 197 -10.39 0.69 -8.41
CA TYR A 197 -11.42 0.59 -7.38
C TYR A 197 -11.31 1.75 -6.40
N LEU A 198 -10.10 2.10 -5.93
CA LEU A 198 -9.88 3.22 -5.00
C LEU A 198 -10.36 4.55 -5.57
N MET A 199 -10.15 4.80 -6.87
CA MET A 199 -10.63 6.00 -7.56
C MET A 199 -12.16 6.18 -7.51
N LYS A 200 -12.92 5.12 -7.23
CA LYS A 200 -14.38 5.14 -7.08
C LYS A 200 -14.82 5.24 -5.61
N THR A 201 -13.88 5.37 -4.67
CA THR A 201 -14.14 5.49 -3.24
C THR A 201 -13.74 6.86 -2.69
N PRO A 202 -14.14 7.19 -1.44
CA PRO A 202 -13.64 8.39 -0.77
C PRO A 202 -12.17 8.31 -0.30
N TYR A 203 -11.52 7.15 -0.43
CA TYR A 203 -10.14 6.95 0.02
C TYR A 203 -9.13 7.42 -1.02
N ASN A 204 -8.00 7.94 -0.55
CA ASN A 204 -6.95 8.44 -1.42
C ASN A 204 -6.18 7.26 -2.07
N PRO A 205 -6.17 7.13 -3.42
CA PRO A 205 -5.47 6.04 -4.10
C PRO A 205 -3.96 6.03 -3.87
N VAL A 206 -3.37 7.15 -3.42
CA VAL A 206 -1.97 7.22 -3.01
C VAL A 206 -1.66 6.29 -1.81
N GLY A 207 -2.68 5.82 -1.07
CA GLY A 207 -2.47 4.88 0.05
C GLY A 207 -2.03 3.48 -0.34
N GLU A 208 -2.38 3.02 -1.54
CA GLU A 208 -1.82 1.78 -2.06
C GLU A 208 -0.31 1.95 -2.33
N LEU A 209 0.07 3.08 -2.94
CA LEU A 209 1.48 3.41 -3.19
C LEU A 209 2.28 3.55 -1.89
N THR A 210 1.80 4.29 -0.89
CA THR A 210 2.59 4.53 0.34
C THR A 210 2.78 3.25 1.16
N PHE A 211 1.83 2.33 1.12
CA PHE A 211 2.00 1.02 1.71
C PHE A 211 3.02 0.18 0.93
N MET A 212 2.93 0.16 -0.41
CA MET A 212 3.86 -0.57 -1.29
C MET A 212 5.31 -0.07 -1.14
N GLU A 213 5.53 1.24 -1.12
CA GLU A 213 6.85 1.85 -0.91
C GLU A 213 7.44 1.42 0.44
N ARG A 214 6.60 1.22 1.45
CA ARG A 214 7.05 0.77 2.76
C ARG A 214 7.47 -0.69 2.75
N LEU A 215 6.76 -1.55 2.02
CA LEU A 215 7.20 -2.94 1.80
C LEU A 215 8.54 -2.98 1.06
N ALA A 216 8.72 -2.13 0.04
CA ALA A 216 9.98 -1.99 -0.70
C ALA A 216 11.14 -1.56 0.20
N ASP A 217 10.92 -0.57 1.06
CA ASP A 217 11.91 -0.14 2.06
C ASP A 217 12.27 -1.29 3.02
N GLU A 218 11.29 -2.04 3.52
CA GLU A 218 11.56 -3.19 4.40
C GLU A 218 12.36 -4.29 3.70
N GLU A 219 12.07 -4.58 2.44
CA GLU A 219 12.83 -5.53 1.62
C GLU A 219 14.29 -5.09 1.44
N TYR A 220 14.54 -3.78 1.33
CA TYR A 220 15.89 -3.23 1.17
C TYR A 220 16.75 -3.39 2.44
N TRP A 221 16.17 -3.23 3.63
CA TRP A 221 16.92 -3.26 4.90
C TRP A 221 17.06 -4.63 5.54
N ARG A 222 16.27 -5.62 5.12
CA ARG A 222 16.49 -7.01 5.56
C ARG A 222 17.77 -7.53 4.92
N PRO A 223 18.61 -8.31 5.63
CA PRO A 223 19.57 -9.15 4.94
C PRO A 223 18.77 -9.90 3.89
N GLN A 224 19.25 -9.90 2.64
CA GLN A 224 18.63 -10.66 1.56
C GLN A 224 18.80 -12.14 1.85
N ILE A 225 18.13 -12.62 2.89
CA ILE A 225 17.62 -13.96 2.96
C ILE A 225 16.59 -13.96 1.86
N ASP A 226 17.05 -14.41 0.71
CA ASP A 226 16.19 -14.90 -0.33
C ASP A 226 15.39 -16.05 0.29
N TRP A 227 14.27 -15.73 0.94
CA TRP A 227 13.24 -16.71 1.27
C TRP A 227 12.64 -17.31 -0.01
N GLY A 228 13.08 -16.85 -1.19
CA GLY A 228 12.67 -17.32 -2.50
C GLY A 228 11.16 -17.38 -2.60
N ILE A 229 10.71 -18.60 -2.79
CA ILE A 229 9.35 -19.06 -3.03
C ILE A 229 8.35 -18.84 -1.87
N TYR A 230 8.73 -18.31 -0.70
CA TYR A 230 7.81 -18.08 0.42
C TYR A 230 7.30 -16.64 0.56
N ARG A 231 7.77 -15.68 -0.26
CA ARG A 231 7.17 -14.33 -0.27
C ARG A 231 5.80 -14.38 -0.95
N THR A 232 4.76 -13.83 -0.32
CA THR A 232 3.40 -13.74 -0.91
C THR A 232 3.36 -12.79 -2.09
N HIS A 233 4.18 -11.74 -2.11
CA HIS A 233 4.23 -10.80 -3.24
C HIS A 233 5.69 -10.41 -3.61
N PRO A 234 6.12 -10.55 -4.89
CA PRO A 234 7.46 -10.18 -5.37
C PRO A 234 7.65 -8.68 -5.72
N LEU A 235 8.92 -8.22 -5.64
CA LEU A 235 9.51 -6.91 -5.96
C LEU A 235 8.62 -5.67 -5.73
N SER A 236 8.46 -5.29 -4.46
CA SER A 236 7.70 -4.12 -4.03
C SER A 236 8.17 -2.79 -4.67
N GLU A 237 9.46 -2.65 -5.02
CA GLU A 237 9.97 -1.43 -5.69
C GLU A 237 9.44 -1.31 -7.14
N GLU A 238 9.43 -2.38 -7.93
CA GLU A 238 8.96 -2.34 -9.31
C GLU A 238 7.47 -1.99 -9.36
N ARG A 239 6.69 -2.59 -8.45
CA ARG A 239 5.26 -2.33 -8.26
C ARG A 239 4.99 -0.89 -7.82
N ALA A 240 5.77 -0.36 -6.87
CA ALA A 240 5.67 1.05 -6.48
C ALA A 240 5.94 1.99 -7.67
N GLN A 241 6.93 1.69 -8.51
CA GLN A 241 7.20 2.47 -9.73
C GLN A 241 6.06 2.36 -10.76
N ALA A 242 5.41 1.20 -10.88
CA ALA A 242 4.23 1.02 -11.71
C ALA A 242 3.04 1.86 -11.20
N LEU A 243 2.74 1.79 -9.89
CA LEU A 243 1.71 2.60 -9.24
C LEU A 243 1.95 4.11 -9.43
N ILE A 244 3.20 4.58 -9.32
CA ILE A 244 3.54 5.99 -9.60
C ILE A 244 3.17 6.39 -11.03
N LYS A 245 3.40 5.52 -12.02
CA LYS A 245 3.05 5.79 -13.41
C LYS A 245 1.53 5.82 -13.60
N GLU A 246 0.81 4.86 -13.01
CA GLU A 246 -0.65 4.77 -13.08
C GLU A 246 -1.33 5.99 -12.43
N LEU A 247 -0.90 6.39 -11.23
CA LEU A 247 -1.38 7.59 -10.55
C LEU A 247 -1.20 8.84 -11.42
N LYS A 248 -0.02 9.01 -12.02
CA LYS A 248 0.26 10.14 -12.92
C LYS A 248 -0.57 10.10 -14.19
N ALA A 249 -0.74 8.92 -14.79
CA ALA A 249 -1.53 8.74 -16.01
C ALA A 249 -3.01 9.11 -15.79
N ASN A 250 -3.53 8.84 -14.59
CA ASN A 250 -4.89 9.19 -14.18
C ASN A 250 -5.02 10.61 -13.61
N GLY A 251 -3.96 11.42 -13.66
CA GLY A 251 -3.97 12.82 -13.18
C GLY A 251 -4.08 12.96 -11.66
N ILE A 252 -3.76 11.91 -10.90
CA ILE A 252 -3.82 11.91 -9.44
C ILE A 252 -2.51 12.48 -8.89
N PRO A 253 -2.55 13.59 -8.13
CA PRO A 253 -1.36 14.14 -7.50
C PRO A 253 -0.85 13.20 -6.41
N ILE A 254 0.45 12.91 -6.42
CA ILE A 254 1.08 12.06 -5.41
C ILE A 254 1.46 12.94 -4.21
N ASP A 255 0.51 13.14 -3.30
CA ASP A 255 0.73 13.81 -2.02
C ASP A 255 0.70 12.77 -0.89
N ARG A 256 1.89 12.25 -0.55
CA ARG A 256 2.07 11.21 0.47
C ARG A 256 1.68 11.70 1.87
N ARG A 257 1.79 13.00 2.14
CA ARG A 257 1.53 13.57 3.48
C ARG A 257 0.06 13.56 3.85
N HIS A 258 -0.85 13.62 2.88
CA HIS A 258 -2.28 13.46 3.16
C HIS A 258 -2.61 12.05 3.63
N VAL A 259 -1.90 11.05 3.10
CA VAL A 259 -2.06 9.64 3.47
C VAL A 259 -1.29 9.28 4.74
N LEU A 260 -0.14 9.91 4.94
CA LEU A 260 0.77 9.69 6.06
C LEU A 260 0.86 10.94 6.95
N PRO A 261 -0.12 11.21 7.84
CA PRO A 261 -0.03 12.32 8.77
C PRO A 261 1.22 12.27 9.68
N SER A 262 1.77 11.07 9.88
CA SER A 262 3.04 10.82 10.57
C SER A 262 4.24 11.51 9.90
N ARG A 263 4.22 11.69 8.57
CA ARG A 263 5.25 12.37 7.75
C ARG A 263 5.03 13.86 7.57
N GLN A 264 4.13 14.46 8.34
CA GLN A 264 3.90 15.89 8.29
C GLN A 264 4.63 16.60 9.43
N VAL A 265 5.51 17.54 9.08
CA VAL A 265 6.05 18.51 10.02
C VAL A 265 5.00 19.57 10.32
N GLN A 266 4.67 19.69 11.59
CA GLN A 266 3.75 20.67 12.16
C GLN A 266 4.52 21.71 12.97
N VAL A 267 3.94 22.90 13.10
CA VAL A 267 4.50 24.01 13.88
C VAL A 267 3.65 24.25 15.12
N ARG A 268 4.30 24.38 16.28
CA ARG A 268 3.66 24.76 17.54
C ARG A 268 4.37 25.97 18.14
N ASP A 269 3.60 26.94 18.61
CA ASP A 269 4.19 28.08 19.33
C ASP A 269 4.57 27.64 20.74
N VAL A 270 5.76 28.00 21.19
CA VAL A 270 6.30 27.65 22.51
C VAL A 270 7.02 28.83 23.13
N GLN A 271 7.19 28.81 24.46
CA GLN A 271 8.04 29.76 25.17
C GLN A 271 9.21 29.04 25.81
N ILE A 272 10.42 29.52 25.53
CA ILE A 272 11.64 29.01 26.13
C ILE A 272 12.28 30.15 26.92
N GLN A 273 12.36 30.00 28.25
CA GLN A 273 12.97 30.99 29.14
C GLN A 273 12.41 32.42 28.93
N GLY A 274 11.10 32.53 28.71
CA GLY A 274 10.43 33.82 28.46
C GLY A 274 10.58 34.37 27.03
N THR A 275 11.31 33.68 26.15
CA THR A 275 11.44 34.04 24.73
C THR A 275 10.40 33.29 23.90
N GLN A 276 9.67 34.01 23.03
CA GLN A 276 8.78 33.39 22.05
C GLN A 276 9.58 32.61 21.02
N ALA A 277 9.22 31.34 20.84
CA ALA A 277 9.87 30.41 19.93
C ALA A 277 8.82 29.54 19.21
N ALA A 278 9.25 28.76 18.23
CA ALA A 278 8.38 27.86 17.51
C ALA A 278 9.00 26.47 17.39
N GLU A 279 8.26 25.45 17.77
CA GLU A 279 8.64 24.06 17.72
C GLU A 279 8.21 23.42 16.40
N LEU A 280 9.14 22.72 15.75
CA LEU A 280 8.85 21.79 14.66
C LEU A 280 8.59 20.40 15.25
N VAL A 281 7.47 19.79 14.92
CA VAL A 281 7.05 18.48 15.44
C VAL A 281 6.67 17.55 14.29
N MET A 282 7.09 16.30 14.33
CA MET A 282 6.68 15.26 13.37
C MET A 282 6.45 13.94 14.10
N ALA A 283 5.35 13.24 13.79
CA ALA A 283 4.94 12.01 14.48
C ALA A 283 4.97 12.11 16.02
N GLY A 284 4.57 13.26 16.58
CA GLY A 284 4.58 13.53 18.02
C GLY A 284 5.97 13.78 18.64
N ARG A 285 7.03 13.85 17.82
CA ARG A 285 8.40 14.12 18.28
C ARG A 285 8.85 15.52 17.92
N GLN A 286 9.48 16.19 18.88
CA GLN A 286 10.16 17.46 18.64
C GLN A 286 11.34 17.24 17.68
N LEU A 287 11.36 17.99 16.59
CA LEU A 287 12.45 18.02 15.62
C LEU A 287 13.46 19.12 15.94
N ALA A 288 12.98 20.35 16.15
CA ALA A 288 13.80 21.51 16.52
C ALA A 288 12.91 22.60 17.14
N VAL A 289 13.52 23.47 17.95
CA VAL A 289 12.91 24.73 18.37
C VAL A 289 13.63 25.86 17.65
N LEU A 290 12.87 26.77 17.06
CA LEU A 290 13.39 27.87 16.26
C LEU A 290 13.16 29.21 16.96
N GLY A 291 14.19 30.06 16.88
CA GLY A 291 14.11 31.46 17.27
C GLY A 291 13.68 32.35 16.11
N GLY A 292 13.22 33.57 16.45
CA GLY A 292 13.00 34.62 15.46
C GLY A 292 14.31 35.19 14.92
N ASP A 293 14.32 35.68 13.70
CA ASP A 293 15.52 36.24 13.04
C ASP A 293 15.24 37.66 12.55
N GLY A 294 15.76 38.64 13.29
CA GLY A 294 15.50 40.06 13.07
C GLY A 294 14.00 40.38 13.13
N ALA A 295 13.43 40.79 11.99
CA ALA A 295 12.01 41.13 11.88
C ALA A 295 11.10 39.90 11.67
N VAL A 296 11.66 38.73 11.36
CA VAL A 296 10.89 37.50 11.11
C VAL A 296 10.61 36.80 12.43
N THR A 297 9.34 36.56 12.74
CA THR A 297 8.96 35.87 13.96
C THR A 297 9.42 34.40 13.94
N ALA A 298 9.58 33.81 15.11
CA ALA A 298 9.91 32.39 15.22
C ALA A 298 8.89 31.50 14.50
N ARG A 299 7.60 31.84 14.61
CA ARG A 299 6.49 31.13 13.98
C ARG A 299 6.58 31.19 12.46
N ASP A 300 6.73 32.38 11.88
CA ASP A 300 6.79 32.53 10.42
C ASP A 300 7.98 31.79 9.84
N ARG A 301 9.12 31.84 10.53
CA ARG A 301 10.30 31.07 10.15
C ARG A 301 10.07 29.57 10.25
N ALA A 302 9.46 29.08 11.33
CA ALA A 302 9.13 27.67 11.48
C ALA A 302 8.12 27.18 10.43
N VAL A 303 7.13 27.99 10.06
CA VAL A 303 6.21 27.68 8.96
C VAL A 303 6.95 27.57 7.63
N ALA A 304 7.87 28.49 7.34
CA ALA A 304 8.69 28.43 6.13
C ALA A 304 9.58 27.17 6.09
N VAL A 305 10.26 26.86 7.20
CA VAL A 305 11.10 25.65 7.32
C VAL A 305 10.26 24.38 7.20
N ALA A 306 9.13 24.29 7.90
CA ALA A 306 8.23 23.15 7.82
C ALA A 306 7.73 22.92 6.39
N LYS A 307 7.41 23.99 5.65
CA LYS A 307 7.02 23.90 4.23
C LYS A 307 8.12 23.27 3.38
N VAL A 308 9.37 23.69 3.56
CA VAL A 308 10.52 23.15 2.80
C VAL A 308 10.79 21.69 3.16
N ILE A 309 10.78 21.35 4.45
CA ILE A 309 10.97 19.96 4.90
C ILE A 309 9.83 19.09 4.37
N ASN A 310 8.58 19.51 4.50
CA ASN A 310 7.41 18.76 4.00
C ASN A 310 7.49 18.50 2.49
N ALA A 311 7.91 19.49 1.70
CA ALA A 311 8.11 19.31 0.25
C ALA A 311 9.25 18.32 -0.06
N ALA A 312 10.29 18.26 0.76
CA ALA A 312 11.33 17.25 0.61
C ALA A 312 10.83 15.84 0.99
N LEU A 313 10.00 15.73 2.05
CA LEU A 313 9.39 14.48 2.49
C LEU A 313 8.42 13.88 1.47
N ASP A 314 7.80 14.69 0.61
CA ASP A 314 6.96 14.20 -0.50
C ASP A 314 7.72 13.34 -1.50
N ASN A 315 9.05 13.44 -1.55
CA ASN A 315 9.92 12.63 -2.42
C ASN A 315 10.36 11.32 -1.77
N ASN A 316 9.68 10.88 -0.70
CA ASN A 316 9.93 9.62 0.02
C ASN A 316 11.42 9.40 0.42
N PRO A 317 12.07 10.37 1.10
CA PRO A 317 13.46 10.21 1.50
C PRO A 317 13.60 9.14 2.59
N ARG A 318 14.68 8.35 2.52
CA ARG A 318 15.07 7.42 3.57
C ARG A 318 15.86 8.15 4.67
N PRO A 319 16.02 7.55 5.86
CA PRO A 319 16.86 8.14 6.91
C PRO A 319 18.30 8.45 6.44
N THR A 320 18.84 7.67 5.50
CA THR A 320 20.18 7.90 4.93
C THR A 320 20.26 9.14 4.04
N ASP A 321 19.13 9.64 3.54
CA ASP A 321 19.07 10.79 2.64
C ASP A 321 19.04 12.13 3.42
N VAL A 322 18.94 12.07 4.76
CA VAL A 322 19.01 13.22 5.66
C VAL A 322 20.44 13.40 6.16
N MET A 323 21.06 14.53 5.79
CA MET A 323 22.46 14.82 6.15
C MET A 323 22.58 16.17 6.84
N ASP A 324 23.56 16.31 7.72
CA ASP A 324 24.04 17.59 8.25
C ASP A 324 25.46 17.86 7.74
N SER A 325 25.72 19.12 7.36
CA SER A 325 27.03 19.52 6.86
C SER A 325 28.04 19.66 7.99
N ARG A 326 29.28 19.20 7.80
CA ARG A 326 30.36 19.38 8.79
C ARG A 326 30.92 20.82 8.84
N ASN A 327 30.72 21.58 7.77
CA ASN A 327 31.33 22.90 7.57
C ASN A 327 30.31 24.04 7.63
N ALA A 328 29.03 23.73 7.77
CA ALA A 328 27.94 24.70 7.85
C ALA A 328 26.80 24.13 8.71
N PRO A 329 26.05 24.95 9.46
CA PRO A 329 24.93 24.51 10.28
C PRO A 329 23.68 24.24 9.43
N THR A 330 23.82 23.43 8.39
CA THR A 330 22.79 23.18 7.37
C THR A 330 22.43 21.69 7.34
N VAL A 331 21.12 21.43 7.28
CA VAL A 331 20.54 20.10 7.06
C VAL A 331 20.07 20.01 5.61
N THR A 332 20.36 18.89 4.96
CA THR A 332 19.87 18.55 3.63
C THR A 332 19.00 17.30 3.66
N ILE A 333 18.06 17.22 2.73
CA ILE A 333 17.29 16.01 2.43
C ILE A 333 17.43 15.78 0.92
N LEU A 334 17.84 14.57 0.52
CA LEU A 334 18.13 14.24 -0.89
C LEU A 334 19.14 15.23 -1.52
N GLY A 335 20.12 15.66 -0.72
CA GLY A 335 21.14 16.64 -1.13
C GLY A 335 20.64 18.10 -1.23
N GLN A 336 19.34 18.38 -1.08
CA GLN A 336 18.80 19.72 -1.11
C GLN A 336 18.76 20.35 0.28
N PRO A 337 19.21 21.61 0.48
CA PRO A 337 19.16 22.26 1.78
C PRO A 337 17.72 22.52 2.22
N VAL A 338 17.37 22.04 3.41
CA VAL A 338 16.03 22.23 4.00
C VAL A 338 16.00 23.12 5.23
N PHE A 339 17.16 23.30 5.88
CA PHE A 339 17.27 24.12 7.08
C PHE A 339 18.72 24.60 7.26
N THR A 340 18.87 25.86 7.67
CA THR A 340 20.15 26.40 8.17
C THR A 340 19.90 27.07 9.51
N ALA A 341 20.62 26.62 10.54
CA ALA A 341 20.46 27.14 11.90
C ALA A 341 21.04 28.55 12.02
N THR A 342 20.35 29.38 12.79
CA THR A 342 20.70 30.78 13.06
C THR A 342 21.26 30.95 14.47
N ALA A 343 21.80 32.13 14.76
CA ALA A 343 22.20 32.50 16.12
C ALA A 343 21.00 32.53 17.09
N ALA A 344 19.80 32.86 16.61
CA ALA A 344 18.59 32.85 17.44
C ALA A 344 18.17 31.43 17.81
N ASP A 345 18.29 30.47 16.88
CA ASP A 345 18.04 29.06 17.19
C ASP A 345 19.03 28.56 18.25
N ALA A 346 20.30 28.92 18.08
CA ALA A 346 21.36 28.61 19.04
C ALA A 346 21.04 29.14 20.44
N ALA A 347 20.60 30.41 20.54
CA ALA A 347 20.23 31.05 21.80
C ALA A 347 19.05 30.34 22.48
N VAL A 348 17.98 30.05 21.74
CA VAL A 348 16.79 29.38 22.29
C VAL A 348 17.08 27.95 22.74
N ASN A 349 17.99 27.24 22.07
CA ASN A 349 18.32 25.85 22.40
C ASN A 349 19.49 25.71 23.39
N GLY A 350 20.19 26.79 23.73
CA GLY A 350 21.42 26.74 24.53
C GLY A 350 22.53 25.91 23.86
N LYS A 351 22.62 25.96 22.53
CA LYS A 351 23.51 25.14 21.69
C LYS A 351 24.20 26.02 20.65
N SER A 352 25.29 25.55 20.04
CA SER A 352 25.83 26.18 18.83
C SER A 352 24.88 25.95 17.62
N PRO A 353 24.93 26.80 16.57
CA PRO A 353 24.15 26.56 15.35
C PRO A 353 24.41 25.18 14.74
N GLN A 354 25.65 24.71 14.81
CA GLN A 354 26.05 23.40 14.31
C GLN A 354 25.35 22.26 15.07
N GLU A 355 25.27 22.36 16.40
CA GLU A 355 24.58 21.37 17.24
C GLU A 355 23.05 21.40 17.05
N VAL A 356 22.46 22.57 16.74
CA VAL A 356 21.04 22.68 16.38
C VAL A 356 20.77 21.93 15.07
N ALA A 357 21.57 22.17 14.03
CA ALA A 357 21.44 21.47 12.75
C ALA A 357 21.62 19.95 12.91
N ALA A 358 22.64 19.52 13.66
CA ALA A 358 22.87 18.10 13.95
C ALA A 358 21.70 17.47 14.75
N SER A 359 21.12 18.21 15.71
CA SER A 359 19.97 17.75 16.48
C SER A 359 18.74 17.55 15.59
N LEU A 360 18.45 18.51 14.70
CA LEU A 360 17.35 18.40 13.73
C LEU A 360 17.56 17.22 12.77
N SER A 361 18.76 17.12 12.18
CA SER A 361 19.12 16.01 11.29
C SER A 361 18.94 14.66 11.96
N LYS A 362 19.40 14.50 13.21
CA LYS A 362 19.19 13.28 14.00
C LYS A 362 17.70 13.02 14.27
N ALA A 363 16.94 14.05 14.67
CA ALA A 363 15.52 13.91 14.98
C ALA A 363 14.70 13.50 13.75
N LEU A 364 14.99 14.08 12.58
CA LEU A 364 14.38 13.71 11.30
C LEU A 364 14.69 12.25 10.94
N ARG A 365 15.97 11.83 11.04
CA ARG A 365 16.37 10.43 10.81
C ARG A 365 15.64 9.45 11.72
N VAL A 366 15.54 9.79 13.01
CA VAL A 366 14.86 8.96 14.00
C VAL A 366 13.35 8.90 13.73
N ALA A 367 12.73 10.00 13.30
CA ALA A 367 11.31 10.03 12.95
C ALA A 367 11.01 9.19 11.69
N LEU A 368 11.80 9.35 10.62
CA LEU A 368 11.69 8.51 9.41
C LEU A 368 11.95 7.03 9.71
N PHE A 369 12.95 6.73 10.55
CA PHE A 369 13.24 5.36 10.94
C PHE A 369 12.13 4.73 11.81
N ALA A 370 11.55 5.50 12.73
CA ALA A 370 10.46 4.99 13.58
C ALA A 370 9.17 4.71 12.79
N GLU A 371 8.95 5.46 11.71
CA GLU A 371 7.89 5.18 10.77
C GLU A 371 8.11 3.83 10.07
N GLN A 372 9.36 3.52 9.70
CA GLN A 372 9.74 2.20 9.18
C GLN A 372 9.56 1.10 10.26
N LEU A 373 9.97 1.38 11.51
CA LEU A 373 9.95 0.44 12.65
C LEU A 373 8.57 0.16 13.29
N LYS A 374 7.46 0.77 12.87
CA LYS A 374 6.12 0.22 13.20
C LYS A 374 5.87 -1.13 12.50
N SER A 375 6.93 -1.92 12.27
CA SER A 375 7.03 -3.29 11.77
C SER A 375 7.19 -4.22 12.99
N PRO A 376 6.38 -5.28 13.16
CA PRO A 376 6.37 -6.11 14.37
C PRO A 376 7.59 -7.05 14.55
N ILE A 377 8.70 -6.85 13.84
CA ILE A 377 9.75 -7.89 13.73
C ILE A 377 10.94 -7.67 14.68
N VAL A 378 10.99 -6.57 15.43
CA VAL A 378 11.97 -6.43 16.53
C VAL A 378 11.31 -6.80 17.86
N ARG A 379 10.98 -8.08 18.03
CA ARG A 379 10.95 -8.71 19.35
C ARG A 379 11.88 -9.91 19.26
N GLU A 380 13.03 -9.80 19.93
CA GLU A 380 13.95 -10.91 20.19
C GLU A 380 13.26 -12.07 20.88
#